data_AF-A0A2M9N362-F1
#
_entry.id   AF-A0A2M9N362-F1
#
_cell.length_a   1.000
_cell.length_b   1.000
_cell.length_c   1.000
_cell.angle_alpha   90.00
_cell.angle_beta   90.00
_cell.angle_gamma   90.00
#
_symmetry.space_group_name_H-M   'P 1'
#
loop_
_entity.id
_entity.type
_entity.pdbx_description
1 polymer ?
#
loop_
_entity_poly.entity_id
_entity_poly.type
_entity_poly.pdbx_seq_one_letter_code
_entity_poly.pdbx_strand_id
1 'polypeptide(L)'
;MEKFFNSIDANAWIQTFGGIAGGLLAGGIAIYLFKRQAILDAKRNRINELQNFVKSYYVIDIQLSNAAALLGIVLKLMDMEEGEYKEKQINEQLSSLRLCLASLNNINDDYIPQEIYRDFLAVKSWLDLNIWHLDQNEGNGRAVFEPGQLAGFFDKYREKISSFGEEKSKELEKLLKKYKY
;
A
#
# COMPACT_ATOMS: atom_id res chain seq x y z
N MET A 1 67.31 13.18 20.98
CA MET A 1 66.10 12.37 20.68
C MET A 1 66.23 10.90 21.12
N GLU A 2 67.39 10.41 21.56
CA GLU A 2 67.54 9.01 22.01
C GLU A 2 67.00 8.72 23.42
N LYS A 3 66.84 9.74 24.28
CA LYS A 3 66.37 9.56 25.67
C LYS A 3 64.84 9.53 25.85
N PHE A 4 64.07 9.79 24.80
CA PHE A 4 62.59 9.72 24.84
C PHE A 4 62.05 8.32 24.53
N PHE A 5 62.82 7.51 23.79
CA PHE A 5 62.42 6.14 23.45
C PHE A 5 62.89 5.09 24.46
N ASN A 6 63.92 5.41 25.27
CA ASN A 6 64.50 4.49 26.26
C ASN A 6 63.83 4.49 27.64
N SER A 7 62.75 5.25 27.84
CA SER A 7 62.03 5.33 29.13
C SER A 7 60.57 4.87 29.06
N ILE A 8 60.13 4.29 27.95
CA ILE A 8 58.80 3.69 27.88
C ILE A 8 58.97 2.23 28.26
N ASP A 9 58.54 1.90 29.48
CA ASP A 9 58.50 0.54 30.00
C ASP A 9 57.80 -0.38 28.97
N ALA A 10 58.38 -1.55 28.66
CA ALA A 10 57.89 -2.42 27.59
C ALA A 10 56.41 -2.79 27.79
N ASN A 11 55.97 -2.86 29.06
CA ASN A 11 54.57 -3.04 29.46
C ASN A 11 53.65 -1.90 28.99
N ALA A 12 54.07 -0.63 29.07
CA ALA A 12 53.26 0.50 28.64
C ALA A 12 53.07 0.53 27.11
N TRP A 13 54.07 0.07 26.34
CA TRP A 13 53.98 -0.09 24.89
C TRP A 13 52.99 -1.19 24.51
N ILE A 14 53.07 -2.36 25.16
CA ILE A 14 52.16 -3.49 24.93
C ILE A 14 50.72 -3.14 25.33
N GLN A 15 50.52 -2.37 26.40
CA GLN A 15 49.20 -1.95 26.88
C GLN A 15 48.56 -0.91 25.95
N THR A 16 49.36 0.04 25.42
CA THR A 16 48.87 1.06 24.48
C THR A 16 48.59 0.47 23.10
N PHE A 17 49.46 -0.40 22.57
CA PHE A 17 49.20 -1.11 21.31
C PHE A 17 48.09 -2.14 21.42
N GLY A 18 48.02 -2.89 22.53
CA GLY A 18 46.92 -3.81 22.81
C GLY A 18 45.58 -3.09 22.93
N GLY A 19 45.55 -1.90 23.57
CA GLY A 19 44.37 -1.05 23.65
C GLY A 19 43.94 -0.48 22.30
N ILE A 20 44.88 -0.02 21.47
CA ILE A 20 44.59 0.52 20.13
C ILE A 20 44.17 -0.60 19.17
N ALA A 21 44.88 -1.72 19.14
CA ALA A 21 44.53 -2.87 18.30
C ALA A 21 43.20 -3.50 18.73
N GLY A 22 42.96 -3.64 20.04
CA GLY A 22 41.69 -4.09 20.60
C GLY A 22 40.54 -3.13 20.28
N GLY A 23 40.76 -1.82 20.39
CA GLY A 23 39.79 -0.78 20.03
C GLY A 23 39.46 -0.75 18.54
N LEU A 24 40.45 -0.93 17.66
CA LEU A 24 40.25 -1.02 16.22
C LEU A 24 39.51 -2.30 15.81
N LEU A 25 39.85 -3.44 16.43
CA LEU A 25 39.14 -4.70 16.20
C LEU A 25 37.70 -4.63 16.71
N ALA A 26 37.49 -4.11 17.93
CA ALA A 26 36.15 -3.93 18.50
C ALA A 26 35.32 -2.94 17.67
N GLY A 27 35.90 -1.82 17.24
CA GLY A 27 35.26 -0.84 16.36
C GLY A 27 34.92 -1.42 14.99
N GLY A 28 35.82 -2.20 14.39
CA GLY A 28 35.59 -2.89 13.12
C GLY A 28 34.48 -3.94 13.22
N ILE A 29 34.45 -4.73 14.30
CA ILE A 29 33.38 -5.69 14.59
C ILE A 29 32.05 -4.96 14.80
N ALA A 30 32.04 -3.85 15.55
CA ALA A 30 30.84 -3.05 15.78
C ALA A 30 30.28 -2.48 14.47
N ILE A 31 31.12 -1.87 13.63
CA ILE A 31 30.72 -1.36 12.30
C ILE A 31 30.14 -2.48 11.44
N TYR A 32 30.78 -3.66 11.45
CA TYR A 32 30.28 -4.82 10.70
C TYR A 32 28.91 -5.27 11.20
N LEU A 33 28.71 -5.35 12.52
CA LEU A 33 27.42 -5.70 13.13
C LEU A 33 26.33 -4.67 12.80
N PHE A 34 26.63 -3.37 12.92
CA PHE A 34 25.68 -2.29 12.59
C PHE A 34 25.32 -2.30 11.10
N LYS A 35 26.29 -2.47 10.19
CA LYS A 35 26.01 -2.61 8.76
C LYS A 35 25.11 -3.82 8.50
N ARG A 36 25.39 -4.95 9.13
CA ARG A 36 24.57 -6.16 9.00
C ARG A 36 23.15 -5.93 9.53
N GLN A 37 23.01 -5.26 10.66
CA GLN A 37 21.72 -4.91 11.26
C GLN A 37 20.91 -3.98 10.36
N ALA A 38 21.53 -2.89 9.86
CA ALA A 38 20.87 -1.98 8.92
C ALA A 38 20.38 -2.69 7.65
N ILE A 39 21.17 -3.64 7.11
CA ILE A 39 20.77 -4.45 5.96
C ILE A 39 19.59 -5.37 6.30
N LEU A 40 19.55 -5.95 7.50
CA LEU A 40 18.43 -6.80 7.94
C LEU A 40 17.16 -5.99 8.17
N ASP A 41 17.28 -4.82 8.79
CA ASP A 41 16.16 -3.92 9.02
C ASP A 41 15.58 -3.39 7.71
N ALA A 42 16.43 -2.99 6.76
CA ALA A 42 15.98 -2.59 5.42
C ALA A 42 15.22 -3.71 4.70
N LYS A 43 15.67 -4.97 4.83
CA LYS A 43 14.98 -6.13 4.25
C LYS A 43 13.63 -6.39 4.92
N ARG A 44 13.58 -6.33 6.26
CA ARG A 44 12.35 -6.54 7.02
C ARG A 44 11.33 -5.46 6.71
N ASN A 45 11.77 -4.21 6.62
CA ASN A 45 10.93 -3.08 6.21
C ASN A 45 10.37 -3.30 4.80
N ARG A 46 11.20 -3.71 3.84
CA ARG A 46 10.71 -4.03 2.48
C ARG A 46 9.68 -5.16 2.46
N ILE A 47 9.88 -6.22 3.24
CA ILE A 47 8.90 -7.31 3.36
C ILE A 47 7.60 -6.80 3.97
N ASN A 48 7.67 -6.01 5.04
CA ASN A 48 6.51 -5.44 5.70
C ASN A 48 5.73 -4.49 4.78
N GLU A 49 6.43 -3.61 4.06
CA GLU A 49 5.85 -2.73 3.03
C GLU A 49 5.08 -3.53 1.98
N LEU A 50 5.71 -4.57 1.42
CA LEU A 50 5.08 -5.43 0.42
C LEU A 50 3.89 -6.20 1.01
N GLN A 51 3.99 -6.72 2.23
CA GLN A 51 2.88 -7.41 2.89
C GLN A 51 1.70 -6.48 3.16
N ASN A 52 1.97 -5.26 3.63
CA ASN A 52 0.95 -4.25 3.88
C ASN A 52 0.28 -3.84 2.58
N PHE A 53 1.07 -3.59 1.53
CA PHE A 53 0.53 -3.25 0.22
C PHE A 53 -0.31 -4.40 -0.34
N VAL A 54 0.17 -5.64 -0.34
CA VAL A 54 -0.57 -6.80 -0.88
C VAL A 54 -1.91 -6.97 -0.16
N LYS A 55 -1.95 -6.81 1.17
CA LYS A 55 -3.22 -6.85 1.93
C LYS A 55 -4.16 -5.72 1.51
N SER A 56 -3.66 -4.48 1.46
CA SER A 56 -4.45 -3.33 1.03
C SER A 56 -4.95 -3.47 -0.40
N TYR A 57 -4.12 -4.00 -1.30
CA TYR A 57 -4.46 -4.30 -2.69
C TYR A 57 -5.66 -5.24 -2.80
N TYR A 58 -5.68 -6.35 -2.06
CA TYR A 58 -6.83 -7.26 -2.06
C TYR A 58 -8.12 -6.58 -1.61
N VAL A 59 -8.04 -5.71 -0.59
CA VAL A 59 -9.18 -4.92 -0.16
C VAL A 59 -9.63 -3.98 -1.27
N ILE A 60 -8.71 -3.26 -1.91
CA ILE A 60 -9.04 -2.34 -3.02
C ILE A 60 -9.72 -3.09 -4.17
N ASP A 61 -9.15 -4.20 -4.64
CA ASP A 61 -9.70 -4.94 -5.78
C ASP A 61 -11.13 -5.46 -5.48
N ILE A 62 -11.35 -6.02 -4.29
CA ILE A 62 -12.68 -6.51 -3.88
C ILE A 62 -13.68 -5.35 -3.81
N GLN A 63 -13.34 -4.26 -3.12
CA GLN A 63 -14.27 -3.15 -2.91
C GLN A 63 -14.59 -2.42 -4.21
N LEU A 64 -13.62 -2.26 -5.11
CA LEU A 64 -13.88 -1.66 -6.42
C LEU A 64 -14.70 -2.57 -7.33
N SER A 65 -14.47 -3.89 -7.28
CA SER A 65 -15.30 -4.86 -8.01
C SER A 65 -16.75 -4.82 -7.54
N ASN A 66 -16.96 -4.77 -6.22
CA ASN A 66 -18.28 -4.64 -5.63
C ASN A 66 -18.92 -3.31 -6.02
N ALA A 67 -18.19 -2.20 -5.91
CA ALA A 67 -18.70 -0.89 -6.29
C ALA A 67 -19.12 -0.82 -7.77
N ALA A 68 -18.32 -1.38 -8.68
CA ALA A 68 -18.66 -1.44 -10.10
C ALA A 68 -19.94 -2.26 -10.35
N ALA A 69 -20.08 -3.41 -9.68
CA ALA A 69 -21.28 -4.24 -9.79
C ALA A 69 -22.53 -3.52 -9.25
N LEU A 70 -22.43 -2.89 -8.08
CA LEU A 70 -23.50 -2.14 -7.44
C LEU A 70 -23.94 -0.93 -8.29
N LEU A 71 -22.99 -0.16 -8.83
CA LEU A 71 -23.28 0.93 -9.77
C LEU A 71 -24.00 0.42 -11.01
N GLY A 72 -23.56 -0.72 -11.56
CA GLY A 72 -24.24 -1.36 -12.69
C GLY A 72 -25.69 -1.77 -12.38
N ILE A 73 -25.98 -2.20 -11.14
CA ILE A 73 -27.34 -2.50 -10.69
C ILE A 73 -28.15 -1.21 -10.57
N VAL A 74 -27.60 -0.17 -9.93
CA VAL A 74 -28.28 1.13 -9.77
C VAL A 74 -28.67 1.70 -11.13
N LEU A 75 -27.74 1.76 -12.09
CA LEU A 75 -28.00 2.26 -13.43
C LEU A 75 -29.13 1.49 -14.13
N LYS A 76 -29.12 0.15 -14.04
CA LYS A 76 -30.20 -0.68 -14.59
C LYS A 76 -31.55 -0.40 -13.92
N LEU A 77 -31.58 -0.23 -12.61
CA LEU A 77 -32.81 0.12 -11.89
C LEU A 77 -33.33 1.49 -12.31
N MET A 78 -32.43 2.46 -12.53
CA MET A 78 -32.80 3.79 -12.99
C MET A 78 -33.42 3.79 -14.38
N ASP A 79 -32.94 2.93 -15.28
CA ASP A 79 -33.46 2.78 -16.65
C ASP A 79 -34.80 2.00 -16.73
N MET A 80 -35.19 1.29 -15.67
CA MET A 80 -36.48 0.59 -15.61
C MET A 80 -37.66 1.57 -15.41
N GLU A 81 -38.83 1.22 -15.95
CA GLU A 81 -40.08 1.92 -15.67
C GLU A 81 -40.36 1.99 -14.16
N GLU A 82 -41.03 3.05 -13.72
CA GLU A 82 -41.32 3.30 -12.31
C GLU A 82 -42.11 2.13 -11.71
N GLY A 83 -41.56 1.54 -10.65
CA GLY A 83 -42.16 0.43 -9.93
C GLY A 83 -42.13 0.67 -8.42
N GLU A 84 -43.11 0.14 -7.70
CA GLU A 84 -43.35 0.37 -6.26
C GLU A 84 -42.14 0.08 -5.35
N TYR A 85 -41.16 -0.72 -5.82
CA TYR A 85 -39.97 -1.10 -5.07
C TYR A 85 -38.65 -0.55 -5.62
N LYS A 86 -38.69 0.22 -6.72
CA LYS A 86 -37.48 0.72 -7.41
C LYS A 86 -36.63 1.60 -6.48
N GLU A 87 -37.26 2.56 -5.81
CA GLU A 87 -36.58 3.50 -4.91
C GLU A 87 -35.92 2.77 -3.73
N LYS A 88 -36.63 1.79 -3.13
CA LYS A 88 -36.08 0.97 -2.04
C LYS A 88 -34.85 0.19 -2.50
N GLN A 89 -34.90 -0.46 -3.66
CA GLN A 89 -33.78 -1.23 -4.19
C GLN A 89 -32.57 -0.33 -4.51
N ILE A 90 -32.80 0.85 -5.09
CA ILE A 90 -31.75 1.85 -5.34
C ILE A 90 -31.10 2.26 -4.02
N ASN A 91 -31.89 2.59 -3.00
CA ASN A 91 -31.38 2.98 -1.68
C ASN A 91 -30.56 1.87 -0.99
N GLU A 92 -30.97 0.60 -1.14
CA GLU A 92 -30.20 -0.55 -0.66
C GLU A 92 -28.84 -0.65 -1.37
N GLN A 93 -28.80 -0.50 -2.69
CA GLN A 93 -27.54 -0.51 -3.44
C GLN A 93 -26.65 0.69 -3.09
N LEU A 94 -27.22 1.89 -2.91
CA LEU A 94 -26.50 3.09 -2.48
C LEU A 94 -25.89 2.91 -1.09
N SER A 95 -26.61 2.31 -0.15
CA SER A 95 -26.06 2.00 1.16
C SER A 95 -24.85 1.05 1.06
N SER A 96 -24.91 0.07 0.16
CA SER A 96 -23.81 -0.86 -0.09
C SER A 96 -22.61 -0.17 -0.77
N LEU A 97 -22.86 0.78 -1.68
CA LEU A 97 -21.81 1.61 -2.29
C LEU A 97 -21.10 2.47 -1.26
N ARG A 98 -21.83 3.08 -0.32
CA ARG A 98 -21.25 3.84 0.79
C ARG A 98 -20.38 2.96 1.69
N LEU A 99 -20.76 1.70 1.93
CA LEU A 99 -19.91 0.75 2.66
C LEU A 99 -18.61 0.44 1.91
N CYS A 100 -18.67 0.27 0.59
CA CYS A 100 -17.47 0.09 -0.24
C CYS A 100 -16.55 1.31 -0.13
N LEU A 101 -17.10 2.52 -0.28
CA LEU A 101 -16.34 3.76 -0.13
C LEU A 101 -15.74 3.92 1.27
N ALA A 102 -16.50 3.62 2.31
CA ALA A 102 -16.02 3.65 3.70
C ALA A 102 -14.86 2.66 3.91
N SER A 103 -14.95 1.45 3.34
CA SER A 103 -13.87 0.47 3.38
C SER A 103 -12.61 0.98 2.68
N LEU A 104 -12.75 1.68 1.54
CA LEU A 104 -11.62 2.28 0.83
C LEU A 104 -11.01 3.46 1.61
N ASN A 105 -11.84 4.26 2.28
CA ASN A 105 -11.40 5.37 3.13
C ASN A 105 -10.62 4.93 4.38
N ASN A 106 -10.86 3.70 4.85
CA ASN A 106 -10.19 3.15 6.03
C ASN A 106 -8.85 2.49 5.71
N ILE A 107 -8.46 2.41 4.44
CA ILE A 107 -7.14 1.92 4.06
C ILE A 107 -6.11 2.96 4.47
N ASN A 108 -5.03 2.51 5.12
CA ASN A 108 -3.92 3.40 5.44
C ASN A 108 -3.19 3.81 4.15
N ASP A 109 -3.17 5.11 3.87
CA ASP A 109 -2.50 5.70 2.71
C ASP A 109 -1.02 5.33 2.64
N ASP A 110 -0.34 5.15 3.79
CA ASP A 110 1.07 4.73 3.85
C ASP A 110 1.30 3.33 3.25
N TYR A 111 0.25 2.52 3.12
CA TYR A 111 0.33 1.19 2.54
C TYR A 111 0.17 1.20 1.01
N ILE A 112 -0.14 2.36 0.42
CA ILE A 112 -0.36 2.51 -1.02
C ILE A 112 0.90 3.12 -1.67
N PRO A 113 1.58 2.38 -2.56
CA PRO A 113 2.76 2.89 -3.25
C PRO A 113 2.45 4.12 -4.09
N GLN A 114 3.39 5.07 -4.09
CA GLN A 114 3.26 6.36 -4.76
C GLN A 114 2.94 6.23 -6.26
N GLU A 115 3.41 5.15 -6.89
CA GLU A 115 3.20 4.83 -8.31
C GLU A 115 1.73 4.65 -8.69
N ILE A 116 0.90 4.23 -7.73
CA ILE A 116 -0.54 4.00 -7.92
C ILE A 116 -1.41 4.91 -7.04
N TYR A 117 -0.83 5.62 -6.07
CA TYR A 117 -1.57 6.42 -5.10
C TYR A 117 -2.45 7.49 -5.73
N ARG A 118 -1.95 8.18 -6.77
CA ARG A 118 -2.74 9.18 -7.51
C ARG A 118 -3.99 8.56 -8.14
N ASP A 119 -3.83 7.39 -8.74
CA ASP A 119 -4.92 6.71 -9.41
C ASP A 119 -5.92 6.15 -8.39
N PHE A 120 -5.43 5.67 -7.24
CA PHE A 120 -6.26 5.27 -6.11
C PHE A 120 -7.15 6.41 -5.61
N LEU A 121 -6.56 7.59 -5.41
CA LEU A 121 -7.32 8.79 -5.03
C LEU A 121 -8.34 9.17 -6.11
N ALA A 122 -7.96 9.11 -7.38
CA ALA A 122 -8.86 9.43 -8.48
C ALA A 122 -10.10 8.52 -8.50
N VAL A 123 -9.91 7.21 -8.34
CA VAL A 123 -11.05 6.26 -8.28
C VAL A 123 -11.91 6.47 -7.04
N LYS A 124 -11.29 6.74 -5.89
CA LYS A 124 -12.02 7.03 -4.65
C LYS A 124 -12.89 8.28 -4.78
N SER A 125 -12.30 9.38 -5.24
CA SER A 125 -13.03 10.64 -5.48
C SER A 125 -14.12 10.49 -6.53
N TRP A 126 -13.85 9.71 -7.57
CA TRP A 126 -14.83 9.40 -8.59
C TRP A 126 -16.02 8.61 -8.00
N LEU A 127 -15.77 7.62 -7.16
CA LEU A 127 -16.83 6.83 -6.51
C LEU A 127 -17.68 7.69 -5.58
N ASP A 128 -17.03 8.52 -4.78
CA ASP A 128 -17.68 9.47 -3.86
C ASP A 128 -18.59 10.46 -4.61
N LEU A 129 -18.09 11.04 -5.70
CA LEU A 129 -18.86 11.94 -6.54
C LEU A 129 -20.10 11.26 -7.15
N ASN A 130 -19.99 10.00 -7.58
CA ASN A 130 -21.14 9.26 -8.11
C ASN A 130 -22.17 8.94 -7.03
N ILE A 131 -21.73 8.55 -5.83
CA ILE A 131 -22.63 8.35 -4.69
C ILE A 131 -23.35 9.65 -4.36
N TRP A 132 -22.62 10.77 -4.26
CA TRP A 132 -23.20 12.09 -4.00
C TRP A 132 -24.24 12.49 -5.05
N HIS A 133 -23.96 12.25 -6.34
CA HIS A 133 -24.92 12.55 -7.41
C HIS A 133 -26.18 11.69 -7.34
N LEU A 134 -26.05 10.40 -7.01
CA LEU A 134 -27.19 9.50 -6.87
C LEU A 134 -28.05 9.87 -5.66
N ASP A 135 -27.40 10.34 -4.58
CA ASP A 135 -28.05 10.84 -3.37
C ASP A 135 -28.82 12.15 -3.61
N GLN A 136 -28.22 13.10 -4.32
CA GLN A 136 -28.83 14.42 -4.60
C GLN A 136 -30.06 14.35 -5.49
N ASN A 137 -30.16 13.31 -6.32
CA ASN A 137 -31.26 13.19 -7.25
C ASN A 137 -32.33 12.19 -6.81
N GLU A 138 -32.36 11.75 -5.54
CA GLU A 138 -33.34 10.76 -5.03
C GLU A 138 -33.44 9.50 -5.92
N GLY A 139 -32.34 9.08 -6.57
CA GLY A 139 -32.36 7.97 -7.55
C GLY A 139 -33.09 8.27 -8.88
N ASN A 140 -33.55 9.50 -9.11
CA ASN A 140 -34.25 9.96 -10.32
C ASN A 140 -33.37 10.75 -11.32
N GLY A 141 -32.15 11.09 -10.94
CA GLY A 141 -31.27 11.93 -11.77
C GLY A 141 -30.45 11.10 -12.73
N ARG A 142 -30.51 11.43 -14.03
CA ARG A 142 -29.62 10.82 -15.04
C ARG A 142 -28.18 10.81 -14.51
N ALA A 143 -27.55 9.63 -14.51
CA ALA A 143 -26.14 9.51 -14.17
C ALA A 143 -25.35 10.54 -14.96
N VAL A 144 -24.42 11.25 -14.31
CA VAL A 144 -23.60 12.30 -14.93
C VAL A 144 -22.70 11.72 -16.05
N PHE A 145 -22.56 10.39 -16.10
CA PHE A 145 -21.71 9.69 -17.05
C PHE A 145 -22.45 8.58 -17.79
N GLU A 146 -22.15 8.43 -19.08
CA GLU A 146 -22.61 7.30 -19.86
C GLU A 146 -22.02 5.98 -19.29
N PRO A 147 -22.81 4.91 -19.16
CA PRO A 147 -22.35 3.61 -18.64
C PRO A 147 -21.08 3.06 -19.31
N GLY A 148 -20.82 3.42 -20.58
CA GLY A 148 -19.61 3.03 -21.31
C GLY A 148 -18.32 3.71 -20.85
N GLN A 149 -18.41 4.95 -20.35
CA GLN A 149 -17.26 5.67 -19.78
C GLN A 149 -16.91 5.16 -18.38
N LEU A 150 -17.93 4.73 -17.64
CA LEU A 150 -17.87 4.10 -16.32
C LEU A 150 -17.05 2.81 -16.31
N ALA A 151 -17.43 1.86 -17.16
CA ALA A 151 -16.73 0.57 -17.26
C ALA A 151 -15.26 0.78 -17.67
N GLY A 152 -15.02 1.62 -18.69
CA GLY A 152 -13.66 1.88 -19.19
C GLY A 152 -12.70 2.53 -18.18
N PHE A 153 -13.19 3.31 -17.22
CA PHE A 153 -12.35 3.92 -16.18
C PHE A 153 -12.00 2.94 -15.05
N PHE A 154 -13.00 2.22 -14.54
CA PHE A 154 -12.78 1.18 -13.52
C PHE A 154 -11.92 0.05 -14.05
N ASP A 155 -12.19 -0.43 -15.26
CA ASP A 155 -11.46 -1.56 -15.84
C ASP A 155 -9.99 -1.22 -16.05
N LYS A 156 -9.69 -0.01 -16.54
CA LYS A 156 -8.30 0.47 -16.69
C LYS A 156 -7.57 0.57 -15.35
N TYR A 157 -8.22 1.14 -14.34
CA TYR A 157 -7.60 1.22 -13.02
C TYR A 157 -7.41 -0.16 -12.40
N ARG A 158 -8.41 -1.03 -12.55
CA ARG A 158 -8.39 -2.38 -12.01
C ARG A 158 -7.29 -3.22 -12.66
N GLU A 159 -7.13 -3.14 -13.97
CA GLU A 159 -6.03 -3.79 -14.68
C GLU A 159 -4.67 -3.27 -14.19
N LYS A 160 -4.54 -1.95 -14.01
CA LYS A 160 -3.30 -1.34 -13.50
C LYS A 160 -3.00 -1.77 -12.07
N ILE A 161 -3.98 -1.76 -11.17
CA ILE A 161 -3.73 -2.13 -9.77
C ILE A 161 -3.56 -3.63 -9.61
N SER A 162 -4.24 -4.44 -10.44
CA SER A 162 -4.12 -5.90 -10.43
C SER A 162 -2.76 -6.36 -10.93
N SER A 163 -2.31 -5.84 -12.07
CA SER A 163 -0.98 -6.14 -12.59
C SER A 163 0.13 -5.73 -11.62
N PHE A 164 0.02 -4.55 -11.01
CA PHE A 164 0.96 -4.10 -9.98
C PHE A 164 0.89 -4.94 -8.69
N GLY A 165 -0.32 -5.30 -8.24
CA GLY A 165 -0.54 -6.14 -7.06
C GLY A 165 0.03 -7.54 -7.23
N GLU A 166 -0.14 -8.16 -8.41
CA GLU A 166 0.47 -9.44 -8.76
C GLU A 166 2.00 -9.35 -8.82
N GLU A 167 2.55 -8.29 -9.40
CA GLU A 167 4.00 -8.07 -9.45
C GLU A 167 4.57 -8.01 -8.03
N LYS A 168 3.96 -7.23 -7.14
CA LYS A 168 4.40 -7.10 -5.73
C LYS A 168 4.19 -8.36 -4.92
N SER A 169 3.14 -9.13 -5.22
CA SER A 169 2.94 -10.46 -4.61
C SER A 169 4.04 -11.44 -5.02
N LYS A 170 4.40 -11.48 -6.32
CA LYS A 170 5.52 -12.29 -6.83
C LYS A 170 6.87 -11.83 -6.25
N GLU A 171 7.07 -10.53 -6.09
CA GLU A 171 8.24 -9.96 -5.41
C GLU A 171 8.32 -10.45 -3.96
N LEU A 172 7.22 -10.34 -3.21
CA LEU A 172 7.11 -10.79 -1.84
C LEU A 172 7.42 -12.29 -1.70
N GLU A 173 6.81 -13.15 -2.53
CA GLU A 173 7.07 -14.60 -2.51
C GLU A 173 8.54 -14.93 -2.74
N LYS A 174 9.20 -14.24 -3.68
CA LYS A 174 10.63 -14.40 -3.93
C LYS A 174 11.46 -14.01 -2.71
N LEU A 175 11.13 -12.91 -2.05
CA LEU A 175 11.85 -12.46 -0.85
C LEU A 175 11.63 -13.42 0.33
N LEU A 176 10.40 -13.90 0.56
CA LEU A 176 10.10 -14.87 1.62
C LEU A 176 10.89 -16.17 1.42
N LYS A 177 10.87 -16.74 0.19
CA LYS A 177 11.66 -17.94 -0.16
C LYS A 177 13.16 -17.72 0.00
N LYS A 178 13.67 -16.56 -0.42
CA LYS A 178 15.10 -16.21 -0.34
C LYS A 178 15.58 -16.06 1.10
N TYR A 179 14.74 -15.56 2.00
CA TYR A 179 15.11 -15.26 3.38
C TYR A 179 14.62 -16.29 4.40
N LYS A 180 14.00 -17.39 3.96
CA LYS A 180 13.47 -18.48 4.82
C LYS A 180 12.54 -17.95 5.93
N TYR A 181 11.62 -17.06 5.54
CA TYR A 181 10.45 -16.77 6.37
C TYR A 181 9.34 -17.80 6.10
#